data_AF-A0A225UUD4-F1
#
_entry.id   AF-A0A225UUD4-F1
#
_cell.length_a   1.000
_cell.length_b   1.000
_cell.length_c   1.000
_cell.angle_alpha   90.00
_cell.angle_beta   90.00
_cell.angle_gamma   90.00
#
_symmetry.space_group_name_H-M   'P 1'
#
loop_
_entity.id
_entity.type
_entity.pdbx_description
1 polymer ?
#
loop_
_entity_poly.entity_id
_entity_poly.type
_entity_poly.pdbx_seq_one_letter_code
_entity_poly.pdbx_strand_id
1 'polypeptide(L)'
;MWEDPTTALVQSALMSSKVACGKPPAPGSETSDDKPKQMRTSAQMEVDPERIEVLLARQQLLSKSQSLKVDLDPFSPVVTWQEADFQCHLVPMMACKKPDHTAGLGDNISGTGVAYHRIKKKTESNN
;
A
#
# COMPACT_ATOMS: atom_id res chain seq x y z
N MET A 1 15.71 13.77 2.82
CA MET A 1 15.58 12.41 3.38
C MET A 1 14.14 12.22 3.80
N TRP A 2 13.53 11.09 3.45
CA TRP A 2 12.18 10.76 3.92
C TRP A 2 12.18 10.66 5.45
N GLU A 3 11.16 11.21 6.10
CA GLU A 3 10.99 11.11 7.55
C GLU A 3 10.45 9.73 7.92
N ASP A 4 9.44 9.26 7.20
CA ASP A 4 8.78 7.97 7.41
C ASP A 4 8.28 7.38 6.07
N PRO A 5 9.13 6.66 5.33
CA PRO A 5 8.73 5.98 4.09
C PRO A 5 7.79 4.79 4.32
N THR A 6 7.78 4.25 5.54
CA THR A 6 6.98 3.11 5.94
C THR A 6 5.49 3.40 5.91
N THR A 7 5.07 4.51 6.50
CA THR A 7 3.65 4.92 6.48
C THR A 7 3.16 5.08 5.04
N ALA A 8 3.95 5.72 4.17
CA ALA A 8 3.61 5.87 2.77
C ALA A 8 3.41 4.52 2.07
N LEU A 9 4.34 3.58 2.24
CA LEU A 9 4.25 2.25 1.63
C LEU A 9 3.05 1.44 2.14
N VAL A 10 2.80 1.46 3.45
CA VAL A 10 1.66 0.75 4.07
C VAL A 10 0.33 1.31 3.57
N GLN A 11 0.20 2.65 3.51
CA GLN A 11 -1.03 3.27 3.00
C GLN A 11 -1.25 2.98 1.52
N SER A 12 -0.19 3.02 0.70
CA SER A 12 -0.27 2.64 -0.72
C SER A 12 -0.69 1.18 -0.91
N ALA A 13 -0.11 0.25 -0.15
CA ALA A 13 -0.47 -1.17 -0.21
C ALA A 13 -1.94 -1.38 0.19
N LEU A 14 -2.38 -0.77 1.29
CA LEU A 14 -3.76 -0.90 1.79
C LEU A 14 -4.76 -0.28 0.82
N MET A 15 -4.47 0.90 0.30
CA MET A 15 -5.29 1.59 -0.69
C MET A 15 -5.49 0.71 -1.93
N SER A 16 -4.43 0.03 -2.40
CA SER A 16 -4.51 -0.82 -3.58
C SER A 16 -5.54 -1.96 -3.43
N SER A 17 -5.54 -2.64 -2.28
CA SER A 17 -6.50 -3.71 -1.97
C SER A 17 -7.94 -3.18 -1.89
N LYS A 18 -8.12 -2.00 -1.28
CA LYS A 18 -9.42 -1.36 -1.13
C LYS A 18 -10.03 -0.98 -2.47
N VAL A 19 -9.28 -0.34 -3.36
CA VAL A 19 -9.81 0.09 -4.67
C VAL A 19 -9.97 -1.08 -5.63
N ALA A 20 -9.10 -2.08 -5.56
CA ALA A 20 -9.20 -3.25 -6.44
C ALA A 20 -10.48 -4.06 -6.17
N CYS A 21 -10.83 -4.29 -4.89
CA CYS A 21 -11.99 -5.10 -4.53
C CYS A 21 -12.45 -5.00 -3.07
N GLY A 22 -12.37 -3.80 -2.49
CA GLY A 22 -12.87 -3.56 -1.14
C GLY A 22 -14.35 -3.91 -0.99
N LYS A 23 -14.81 -3.97 0.27
CA LYS A 23 -16.19 -4.35 0.58
C LYS A 23 -17.20 -3.49 -0.20
N PRO A 24 -18.31 -4.07 -0.66
CA PRO A 24 -19.38 -3.30 -1.28
C PRO A 24 -19.92 -2.26 -0.27
N PRO A 25 -20.62 -1.21 -0.76
CA PRO A 25 -21.30 -0.28 0.12
C PRO A 25 -22.26 -1.00 1.07
N ALA A 26 -22.49 -0.42 2.26
CA ALA A 26 -23.43 -1.00 3.21
C ALA A 26 -24.85 -1.07 2.59
N PRO A 27 -25.62 -2.13 2.87
CA PRO A 27 -27.00 -2.23 2.38
C PRO A 27 -27.80 -0.98 2.80
N GLY A 28 -28.40 -0.29 1.82
CA GLY A 28 -29.17 0.94 2.05
C GLY A 28 -28.43 2.26 1.79
N SER A 29 -27.14 2.24 1.44
CA SER A 29 -26.43 3.44 0.96
C SER A 29 -26.60 3.68 -0.54
N GLU A 30 -27.35 2.83 -1.25
CA GLU A 30 -27.65 3.01 -2.66
C GLU A 30 -28.86 3.94 -2.80
N THR A 31 -28.61 5.19 -3.20
CA THR A 31 -29.67 6.08 -3.67
C THR A 31 -30.22 5.52 -4.97
N SER A 32 -31.54 5.27 -5.02
CA SER A 32 -32.29 4.73 -6.16
C SER A 32 -32.44 5.72 -7.32
N ASP A 33 -31.47 6.61 -7.53
CA ASP A 33 -31.50 7.61 -8.59
C ASP A 33 -30.68 7.12 -9.79
N ASP A 34 -31.19 7.31 -11.01
CA ASP A 34 -30.55 7.05 -12.32
C ASP A 34 -29.24 7.83 -12.57
N LYS A 35 -28.62 8.38 -11.52
CA LYS A 35 -27.34 9.10 -11.61
C LYS A 35 -26.17 8.12 -11.54
N PRO A 36 -25.04 8.42 -12.20
CA PRO A 36 -23.82 7.64 -12.05
C PRO A 36 -23.47 7.49 -10.57
N LYS A 37 -23.34 6.25 -10.08
CA LYS A 37 -22.92 5.98 -8.71
C LYS A 37 -21.61 6.73 -8.44
N GLN A 38 -21.60 7.62 -7.46
CA GLN A 38 -20.41 8.38 -7.11
C GLN A 38 -19.29 7.41 -6.72
N MET A 39 -18.14 7.53 -7.37
CA MET A 39 -16.99 6.68 -7.07
C MET A 39 -16.51 6.97 -5.64
N ARG A 40 -16.51 5.94 -4.79
CA ARG A 40 -16.04 6.05 -3.41
C ARG A 40 -14.54 6.28 -3.40
N THR A 41 -14.07 7.08 -2.45
CA THR A 41 -12.63 7.22 -2.21
C THR A 41 -12.12 6.03 -1.38
N SER A 42 -10.84 5.70 -1.50
CA SER A 42 -10.23 4.61 -0.71
C SER A 42 -10.36 4.81 0.81
N ALA A 43 -10.50 6.05 1.27
CA ALA A 43 -10.75 6.37 2.68
C ALA A 43 -12.10 5.83 3.20
N GLN A 44 -13.10 5.72 2.32
CA GLN A 44 -14.44 5.22 2.64
C GLN A 44 -14.60 3.72 2.39
N MET A 45 -13.54 3.06 1.92
CA MET A 45 -13.54 1.63 1.59
C MET A 45 -12.81 0.84 2.66
N GLU A 46 -13.28 -0.38 2.88
CA GLU A 46 -12.63 -1.37 3.72
C GLU A 46 -12.07 -2.51 2.88
N VAL A 47 -10.99 -3.12 3.36
CA VAL A 47 -10.50 -4.38 2.79
C VAL A 47 -11.52 -5.47 3.05
N ASP A 48 -11.73 -6.31 2.05
CA ASP A 48 -12.49 -7.55 2.18
C ASP A 48 -11.51 -8.74 2.29
N PRO A 49 -11.29 -9.31 3.50
CA PRO A 49 -10.32 -10.39 3.71
C PRO A 49 -10.59 -11.64 2.88
N GLU A 50 -11.84 -11.88 2.48
CA GLU A 50 -12.19 -13.07 1.70
C GLU A 50 -11.74 -12.95 0.24
N ARG A 51 -11.68 -11.71 -0.26
CA ARG A 51 -11.35 -11.38 -1.66
C ARG A 51 -9.86 -11.13 -1.91
N ILE A 52 -9.04 -11.06 -0.87
CA ILE A 52 -7.61 -10.79 -0.99
C ILE A 52 -6.72 -11.98 -0.67
N GLU A 53 -5.47 -11.91 -1.12
CA GLU A 53 -4.41 -12.86 -0.80
C GLU A 53 -3.03 -12.18 -0.81
N VAL A 54 -2.07 -12.77 -0.10
CA VAL A 54 -0.66 -12.37 -0.18
C VAL A 54 0.02 -13.31 -1.18
N LEU A 55 0.47 -12.75 -2.31
CA LEU A 55 1.12 -13.52 -3.37
C LEU A 55 2.63 -13.67 -3.15
N LEU A 56 3.23 -12.80 -2.34
CA LEU A 56 4.65 -12.86 -2.05
C LEU A 56 4.94 -14.09 -1.17
N ALA A 57 5.88 -14.94 -1.58
CA ALA A 57 6.19 -16.15 -0.81
C ALA A 57 6.75 -15.77 0.56
N ARG A 58 6.46 -16.60 1.58
CA ARG A 58 6.85 -16.33 2.96
C ARG A 58 8.34 -16.03 3.11
N GLN A 59 9.22 -16.77 2.44
CA GLN A 59 10.64 -16.46 2.40
C GLN A 59 10.97 -15.72 1.10
N GLN A 60 11.58 -14.55 1.21
CA GLN A 60 12.04 -13.75 0.06
C GLN A 60 13.55 -13.53 0.11
N LEU A 61 14.21 -13.73 -1.04
CA LEU A 61 15.56 -13.24 -1.25
C LEU A 61 15.47 -11.76 -1.67
N LEU A 62 15.82 -10.85 -0.76
CA LEU A 62 15.71 -9.41 -0.97
C LEU A 62 16.97 -8.80 -1.57
N SER A 63 18.14 -9.38 -1.28
CA SER A 63 19.41 -8.94 -1.84
C SER A 63 20.27 -10.13 -2.22
N LYS A 64 20.63 -10.21 -3.50
CA LYS A 64 21.51 -11.26 -4.02
C LYS A 64 22.98 -11.00 -3.66
N SER A 65 23.40 -9.73 -3.68
CA SER A 65 24.75 -9.27 -3.27
C SER A 65 25.04 -9.61 -1.81
N GLN A 66 24.04 -9.45 -0.94
CA GLN A 66 24.18 -9.69 0.50
C GLN A 66 23.73 -11.10 0.91
N SER A 67 23.21 -11.90 -0.01
CA SER A 67 22.52 -13.16 0.29
C SER A 67 21.41 -13.00 1.35
N LEU A 68 20.74 -11.84 1.38
CA LEU A 68 19.74 -11.50 2.38
C LEU A 68 18.42 -12.20 2.08
N LYS A 69 18.09 -13.20 2.89
CA LYS A 69 16.78 -13.86 2.89
C LYS A 69 16.00 -13.43 4.11
N VAL A 70 14.73 -13.08 3.91
CA VAL A 70 13.82 -12.65 4.97
C VAL A 70 12.56 -13.47 4.94
N ASP A 71 12.12 -13.94 6.10
CA ASP A 71 10.80 -14.51 6.30
C ASP A 71 9.81 -13.38 6.63
N LEU A 72 8.77 -13.23 5.80
CA LEU A 72 7.74 -12.23 5.93
C LEU A 72 6.76 -12.64 7.04
N ASP A 73 6.85 -11.95 8.17
CA ASP A 73 5.88 -12.06 9.26
C ASP A 73 4.62 -11.23 8.95
N PRO A 74 3.43 -11.83 8.84
CA PRO A 74 2.19 -11.09 8.66
C PRO A 74 1.89 -10.07 9.77
N PHE A 75 2.43 -10.26 10.98
CA PHE A 75 2.26 -9.33 12.11
C PHE A 75 3.29 -8.20 12.13
N SER A 76 4.36 -8.32 11.33
CA SER A 76 5.38 -7.29 11.13
C SER A 76 5.73 -7.19 9.64
N PRO A 77 4.80 -6.68 8.80
CA PRO A 77 4.88 -6.79 7.34
C PRO A 77 5.90 -5.84 6.70
N VAL A 78 6.50 -4.94 7.46
CA VAL A 78 7.52 -4.02 6.97
C VAL A 78 8.89 -4.67 7.10
N VAL A 79 9.59 -4.79 5.98
CA VAL A 79 11.01 -5.15 5.96
C VAL A 79 11.84 -3.95 5.55
N THR A 80 12.91 -3.67 6.29
CA THR A 80 13.86 -2.61 5.98
C THR A 80 15.27 -3.18 5.93
N TRP A 81 16.04 -2.81 4.93
CA TRP A 81 17.46 -3.18 4.82
C TRP A 81 18.25 -2.07 4.14
N GLN A 82 19.57 -2.13 4.25
CA GLN A 82 20.49 -1.23 3.54
C GLN A 82 21.04 -1.96 2.32
N GLU A 83 21.08 -1.32 1.16
CA GLU A 83 21.78 -1.81 -0.03
C GLU A 83 22.71 -0.71 -0.53
N ALA A 84 24.01 -0.98 -0.59
CA ALA A 84 25.02 0.04 -0.86
C ALA A 84 24.80 1.30 0.02
N ASP A 85 24.58 2.45 -0.61
CA ASP A 85 24.39 3.76 0.02
C ASP A 85 22.92 4.19 0.18
N PHE A 86 21.95 3.31 -0.06
CA PHE A 86 20.52 3.61 0.12
C PHE A 86 19.78 2.61 1.03
N GLN A 87 18.72 3.11 1.67
CA GLN A 87 17.83 2.32 2.51
C GLN A 87 16.64 1.83 1.68
N CYS A 88 16.37 0.54 1.75
CA CYS A 88 15.27 -0.13 1.08
C CYS A 88 14.17 -0.46 2.08
N HIS A 89 12.93 -0.39 1.61
CA HIS A 89 11.75 -0.79 2.38
C HIS A 89 10.85 -1.65 1.51
N LEU A 90 10.31 -2.72 2.09
CA LEU A 90 9.35 -3.61 1.44
C LEU A 90 8.13 -3.78 2.34
N VAL A 91 6.95 -3.63 1.71
CA VAL A 91 5.65 -3.91 2.31
C VAL A 91 4.88 -4.79 1.32
N PRO A 92 4.56 -6.05 1.66
CA PRO A 92 3.75 -6.89 0.80
C PRO A 92 2.36 -6.30 0.63
N MET A 93 1.89 -6.22 -0.61
CA MET A 93 0.49 -5.89 -0.88
C MET A 93 -0.40 -7.13 -0.74
N MET A 94 -1.67 -6.89 -0.40
CA MET A 94 -2.70 -7.91 -0.46
C MET A 94 -3.40 -7.80 -1.83
N ALA A 95 -3.09 -8.72 -2.74
CA ALA A 95 -3.64 -8.73 -4.07
C ALA A 95 -5.10 -9.17 -4.05
N CYS A 96 -5.92 -8.58 -4.91
CA CYS A 96 -7.29 -9.04 -5.07
C CYS A 96 -7.34 -10.30 -5.94
N LYS A 97 -8.01 -11.35 -5.47
CA LYS A 97 -8.25 -12.60 -6.21
C LYS A 97 -9.11 -12.37 -7.45
N LYS A 98 -10.11 -11.49 -7.34
CA LYS A 98 -11.08 -11.15 -8.40
C LYS A 98 -11.35 -9.64 -8.36
N PRO A 99 -10.49 -8.82 -8.99
CA PRO A 99 -10.61 -7.37 -8.93
C PRO A 99 -11.82 -6.89 -9.74
N ASP A 100 -12.48 -5.85 -9.23
CA ASP A 100 -13.57 -5.16 -9.92
C ASP A 100 -12.99 -4.18 -10.96
N HIS A 101 -11.91 -3.47 -10.58
CA HIS A 101 -11.17 -2.55 -11.43
C HIS A 101 -9.68 -2.51 -11.05
N THR A 102 -8.80 -2.43 -12.05
CA THR A 102 -7.34 -2.28 -11.85
C THR A 102 -6.73 -1.13 -12.65
N ALA A 103 -7.50 -0.53 -13.55
CA ALA A 103 -7.07 0.63 -14.32
C ALA A 103 -6.77 1.81 -13.39
N GLY A 104 -5.61 2.45 -13.57
CA GLY A 104 -5.16 3.57 -12.73
C GLY A 104 -4.69 3.17 -11.32
N LEU A 105 -4.64 1.88 -10.97
CA LEU A 105 -4.20 1.44 -9.63
C LEU A 105 -2.75 1.86 -9.35
N GLY A 106 -1.87 1.81 -10.36
CA GLY A 106 -0.48 2.28 -10.25
C GLY A 106 -0.36 3.78 -9.94
N ASP A 107 -1.23 4.60 -10.55
CA ASP A 107 -1.29 6.04 -10.28
C ASP A 107 -1.75 6.30 -8.86
N ASN A 108 -2.75 5.56 -8.38
CA ASN A 108 -3.24 5.67 -7.01
C ASN A 108 -2.20 5.19 -5.98
N ILE A 109 -1.47 4.11 -6.26
CA ILE A 109 -0.38 3.60 -5.42
C ILE A 109 0.71 4.67 -5.27
N SER A 110 1.17 5.23 -6.39
CA SER A 110 2.23 6.23 -6.43
C SER A 110 1.78 7.55 -5.80
N GLY A 111 0.57 8.00 -6.15
CA GLY A 111 -0.06 9.19 -5.59
C GLY A 111 -0.28 9.11 -4.09
N THR A 112 -0.69 7.96 -3.57
CA THR A 112 -0.80 7.71 -2.12
C THR A 112 0.58 7.75 -1.45
N GLY A 113 1.60 7.16 -2.09
CA GLY A 113 2.96 7.17 -1.56
C GLY A 113 3.49 8.59 -1.40
N VAL A 114 3.22 9.46 -2.37
CA VAL A 114 3.52 10.90 -2.28
C VAL A 114 2.57 11.62 -1.32
N ALA A 115 1.28 11.30 -1.23
CA ALA A 115 0.40 11.99 -0.28
C ALA A 115 0.82 11.76 1.19
N TYR A 116 1.36 10.59 1.49
CA TYR A 116 1.81 10.21 2.83
C TYR A 116 3.32 10.35 3.05
N HIS A 117 4.08 10.81 2.04
CA HIS A 117 5.49 11.10 2.27
C HIS A 117 5.63 12.29 3.21
N ARG A 118 6.32 12.08 4.33
CA ARG A 118 6.76 13.17 5.20
C ARG A 118 8.21 13.49 4.87
N ILE A 119 8.51 14.74 4.55
CA ILE A 119 9.88 15.20 4.28
C ILE A 119 10.47 15.70 5.60
N LYS A 120 11.65 15.20 5.99
CA LYS A 120 12.40 15.79 7.11
C LYS A 120 12.70 17.26 6.77
N LYS A 121 12.20 18.20 7.59
CA LYS A 121 12.66 19.59 7.51
C LYS A 121 14.17 19.60 7.78
N LYS A 122 14.95 20.17 6.87
CA LYS A 122 16.37 20.40 7.09
C LYS A 122 16.45 21.51 8.14
N THR A 123 16.88 21.18 9.35
CA THR A 123 17.20 22.20 10.36
C THR A 123 18.41 22.98 9.82
N GLU A 124 18.21 24.23 9.43
CA GLU A 124 19.32 25.14 9.17
C GLU A 124 20.03 25.38 10.50
N SER A 125 21.21 24.77 10.64
CA SER A 125 22.15 25.13 11.68
C SER A 125 22.61 26.56 11.40
N ASN A 126 22.00 27.55 12.05
CA ASN A 126 22.59 28.88 12.15
C ASN A 126 23.90 28.74 12.93
N ASN A 127 25.02 28.84 12.22
CA ASN A 127 26.32 29.13 12.80
C ASN A 127 26.41 30.62 13.14
#